data_AF-A0A8T1VET3-F1
#
_entry.id   AF-A0A8T1VET3-F1
#
_cell.length_a   1.000
_cell.length_b   1.000
_cell.length_c   1.000
_cell.angle_alpha   90.00
_cell.angle_beta   90.00
_cell.angle_gamma   90.00
#
_symmetry.space_group_name_H-M   'P 1'
#
loop_
_entity.id
_entity.type
_entity.pdbx_description
1 polymer ?
#
loop_
_entity_poly.entity_id
_entity_poly.type
_entity_poly.pdbx_seq_one_letter_code
_entity_poly.pdbx_strand_id
1 'polypeptide(L)'
;MVAAGSGLVLTPAQRTLIEKSRAVKQQRAAALEAQHELDARARAHVQEIKARCQSQHAPAPAARRLILRHVGEELARVAQRERLMPAKARSAPHPASNNRKASGPAASSNHGDQPRQKPHSTDDGYDEERFGPVRRPPRKQPPNLWVPIFEREVAEVQQAKEEAERTRLNAAAEYRGQLTQQETDKQRKRLDEKATTDAYARAQAAQQAAWRDQEKAMQKQRQDQVALEAQRWQQDLRAQAEALRVVQEAKERNERRALERIRLLDEVEKRRKAERKAVDMDEVVRVKQANAQQLALKRQAALREQQEDLKLQQAYEKKLEVQEAARRAELDAILVKQSQKVKLALLNVKSADEKAREDEQRALAVQAAVRARETELLETKERKKREAARVQVQALTVQKEAKKSRRLSLEREEAVYANKFKAEFQTWQEEQAAAKAKVHQRNREYQKLVRQQMGEDAVRRADEDKYGMTLVEAELNAKLLQKAGIASPPKDIHRR
;
A
#
# COMPACT_ATOMS: atom_id res chain seq x y z
N MET A 1 35.77 -0.21 86.15
CA MET A 1 36.40 0.80 85.28
C MET A 1 36.11 0.41 83.84
N VAL A 2 35.35 1.24 83.13
CA VAL A 2 34.82 0.96 81.79
C VAL A 2 35.88 1.35 80.74
N ALA A 3 36.29 0.38 79.93
CA ALA A 3 37.17 0.58 78.78
C ALA A 3 36.39 1.34 77.69
N ALA A 4 36.74 2.61 77.49
CA ALA A 4 36.20 3.42 76.40
C ALA A 4 36.85 2.99 75.08
N GLY A 5 36.02 2.46 74.17
CA GLY A 5 36.42 2.03 72.83
C GLY A 5 37.00 3.19 72.01
N SER A 6 38.24 3.02 71.55
CA SER A 6 38.90 3.87 70.59
C SER A 6 38.25 3.73 69.21
N GLY A 7 37.24 4.55 68.94
CA GLY A 7 36.69 4.71 67.59
C GLY A 7 37.68 5.48 66.70
N LEU A 8 38.24 4.81 65.69
CA LEU A 8 39.03 5.43 64.63
C LEU A 8 38.23 6.54 63.93
N VAL A 9 38.53 7.80 64.26
CA VAL A 9 37.89 8.96 63.64
C VAL A 9 38.54 9.19 62.27
N LEU A 10 37.81 8.81 61.20
CA LEU A 10 38.24 9.04 59.81
C LEU A 10 38.49 10.53 59.57
N THR A 11 39.62 10.86 58.93
CA THR A 11 39.98 12.23 58.58
C THR A 11 38.97 12.81 57.56
N PRO A 12 38.80 14.15 57.50
CA PRO A 12 37.86 14.77 56.55
C PRO A 12 38.09 14.37 55.08
N ALA A 13 39.35 14.13 54.69
CA ALA A 13 39.71 13.63 53.36
C ALA A 13 39.25 12.18 53.13
N GLN A 14 39.35 11.31 54.14
CA GLN A 14 38.87 9.93 54.05
C GLN A 14 37.33 9.87 53.99
N ARG A 15 36.63 10.73 54.73
CA ARG A 15 35.16 10.82 54.68
C ARG A 15 34.67 11.25 53.30
N THR A 16 35.27 12.29 52.72
CA THR A 16 34.92 12.76 51.37
C THR A 16 35.24 11.71 50.30
N LEU A 17 36.30 10.92 50.45
CA LEU A 17 36.61 9.82 49.53
C LEU A 17 35.58 8.68 49.62
N ILE A 18 35.15 8.33 50.83
CA ILE A 18 34.10 7.33 51.07
C ILE A 18 32.76 7.82 50.51
N GLU A 19 32.40 9.08 50.74
CA GLU A 19 31.19 9.70 50.19
C GLU A 19 31.19 9.71 48.66
N LYS A 20 32.31 10.06 48.03
CA LYS A 20 32.45 9.96 46.56
C LYS A 20 32.33 8.53 46.07
N SER A 21 32.95 7.56 46.75
CA SER A 21 32.83 6.14 46.39
C SER A 21 31.39 5.63 46.53
N ARG A 22 30.65 6.11 47.54
CA ARG A 22 29.23 5.79 47.75
C ARG A 22 28.35 6.45 46.69
N ALA A 23 28.63 7.69 46.33
CA ALA A 23 27.94 8.40 45.26
C ALA A 23 28.13 7.71 43.90
N VAL A 24 29.35 7.24 43.59
CA VAL A 24 29.62 6.47 42.37
C VAL A 24 28.88 5.13 42.37
N LYS A 25 28.84 4.41 43.52
CA LYS A 25 28.04 3.18 43.65
C LYS A 25 26.55 3.43 43.45
N GLN A 26 26.02 4.52 44.03
CA GLN A 26 24.61 4.91 43.86
C GLN A 26 24.29 5.30 42.41
N GLN A 27 25.17 6.03 41.73
CA GLN A 27 25.01 6.34 40.31
C GLN A 27 25.03 5.09 39.43
N ARG A 28 25.91 4.13 39.71
CA ARG A 28 25.93 2.84 39.00
C ARG A 28 24.67 2.03 39.23
N ALA A 29 24.17 1.98 40.47
CA ALA A 29 22.91 1.30 40.78
C ALA A 29 21.72 1.94 40.06
N ALA A 30 21.61 3.27 40.10
CA ALA A 30 20.56 4.01 39.39
C ALA A 30 20.62 3.82 37.86
N ALA A 31 21.83 3.75 37.29
CA ALA A 31 22.00 3.47 35.86
C ALA A 31 21.55 2.05 35.47
N LEU A 32 21.82 1.05 36.32
CA LEU A 32 21.34 -0.32 36.11
C LEU A 32 19.83 -0.43 36.25
N GLU A 33 19.23 0.25 37.24
CA GLU A 33 17.77 0.31 37.40
C GLU A 33 17.10 0.96 36.17
N ALA A 34 17.66 2.08 35.68
CA ALA A 34 17.17 2.73 34.47
C ALA A 34 17.25 1.82 33.23
N GLN A 35 18.32 1.02 33.11
CA GLN A 35 18.47 0.04 32.04
C GLN A 35 17.42 -1.09 32.15
N HIS A 36 17.20 -1.61 33.36
CA HIS A 36 16.16 -2.61 33.61
C HIS A 36 14.75 -2.08 33.31
N GLU A 37 14.45 -0.82 33.62
CA GLU A 37 13.17 -0.19 33.28
C GLU A 37 12.98 -0.06 31.76
N LEU A 38 14.03 0.31 31.03
CA LEU A 38 13.98 0.39 29.57
C LEU A 38 13.75 -0.98 28.94
N ASP A 39 14.43 -2.02 29.43
CA ASP A 39 14.23 -3.40 28.96
C ASP A 39 12.82 -3.90 29.29
N ALA A 40 12.29 -3.58 30.48
CA ALA A 40 10.92 -3.92 30.87
C ALA A 40 9.89 -3.23 29.96
N ARG A 41 10.08 -1.95 29.66
CA ARG A 41 9.22 -1.19 28.71
C ARG A 41 9.31 -1.74 27.30
N ALA A 42 10.50 -2.09 26.83
CA ALA A 42 10.70 -2.71 25.53
C ALA A 42 9.98 -4.07 25.44
N ARG A 43 10.07 -4.91 26.48
CA ARG A 43 9.33 -6.19 26.55
C ARG A 43 7.83 -5.99 26.57
N ALA A 44 7.32 -5.03 27.35
CA ALA A 44 5.90 -4.71 27.40
C ALA A 44 5.38 -4.22 26.03
N HIS A 45 6.14 -3.37 25.35
CA HIS A 45 5.80 -2.88 24.00
C HIS A 45 5.78 -4.01 22.96
N VAL A 46 6.75 -4.94 23.00
CA VAL A 46 6.74 -6.13 22.13
C VAL A 46 5.54 -7.03 22.42
N GLN A 47 5.17 -7.22 23.69
CA GLN A 47 3.97 -7.97 24.07
C GLN A 47 2.69 -7.27 23.61
N GLU A 48 2.62 -5.94 23.69
CA GLU A 48 1.50 -5.16 23.20
C GLU A 48 1.34 -5.28 21.67
N ILE A 49 2.45 -5.15 20.92
CA ILE A 49 2.45 -5.39 19.46
C ILE A 49 1.97 -6.80 19.15
N LYS A 50 2.48 -7.81 19.87
CA LYS A 50 2.10 -9.21 19.68
C LYS A 50 0.61 -9.42 19.97
N ALA A 51 0.07 -8.81 21.02
CA ALA A 51 -1.35 -8.85 21.35
C ALA A 51 -2.23 -8.15 20.29
N ARG A 52 -1.81 -6.97 19.80
CA ARG A 52 -2.50 -6.24 18.72
C ARG A 52 -2.51 -7.03 17.40
N CYS A 53 -1.41 -7.67 17.05
CA CYS A 53 -1.33 -8.53 15.86
C CYS A 53 -2.20 -9.79 16.03
N GLN A 54 -2.22 -10.41 17.21
CA GLN A 54 -3.06 -11.57 17.50
C GLN A 54 -4.57 -11.23 17.51
N SER A 55 -4.97 -10.04 17.97
CA SER A 55 -6.37 -9.60 17.90
C SER A 55 -6.82 -9.27 16.48
N GLN A 56 -5.92 -8.81 15.62
CA GLN A 56 -6.19 -8.59 14.18
C GLN A 56 -6.14 -9.89 13.36
N HIS A 57 -5.53 -10.95 13.88
CA HIS A 57 -5.47 -12.29 13.29
C HIS A 57 -6.28 -13.33 14.07
N ALA A 58 -7.29 -12.90 14.85
CA ALA A 58 -8.28 -13.83 15.38
C ALA A 58 -8.94 -14.55 14.19
N PRO A 59 -8.63 -15.84 13.95
CA PRO A 59 -9.17 -16.53 12.80
C PRO A 59 -10.61 -16.86 13.18
N ALA A 60 -11.60 -16.30 12.48
CA ALA A 60 -12.92 -16.91 12.45
C ALA A 60 -12.73 -18.33 11.86
N PRO A 61 -12.73 -19.42 12.66
CA PRO A 61 -12.32 -20.74 12.18
C PRO A 61 -13.35 -21.35 11.24
N ALA A 62 -14.56 -20.77 11.19
CA ALA A 62 -15.66 -21.19 10.34
C ALA A 62 -15.51 -20.67 8.90
N ALA A 63 -15.06 -19.42 8.70
CA ALA A 63 -15.01 -18.81 7.37
C ALA A 63 -13.89 -19.38 6.49
N ARG A 64 -12.69 -19.60 7.04
CA ARG A 64 -11.58 -20.21 6.28
C ARG A 64 -11.81 -21.70 5.98
N ARG A 65 -12.48 -22.45 6.87
CA ARG A 65 -12.86 -23.85 6.60
C ARG A 65 -13.92 -23.95 5.51
N LEU A 66 -14.89 -23.02 5.48
CA LEU A 66 -15.90 -22.96 4.42
C LEU A 66 -15.28 -22.61 3.06
N ILE A 67 -14.35 -21.66 3.00
CA ILE A 67 -13.67 -21.30 1.74
C ILE A 67 -12.80 -22.46 1.24
N LEU A 68 -12.00 -23.10 2.10
CA LEU A 68 -11.18 -24.25 1.71
C LEU A 68 -12.04 -25.47 1.30
N ARG A 69 -13.17 -25.70 1.97
CA ARG A 69 -14.11 -26.76 1.60
C ARG A 69 -14.83 -26.46 0.29
N HIS A 70 -15.23 -25.22 0.07
CA HIS A 70 -15.91 -24.80 -1.16
C HIS A 70 -14.96 -24.81 -2.35
N VAL A 71 -13.72 -24.33 -2.20
CA VAL A 71 -12.68 -24.40 -3.25
C VAL A 71 -12.29 -25.87 -3.51
N GLY A 72 -12.19 -26.70 -2.47
CA GLY A 72 -11.96 -28.14 -2.63
C GLY A 72 -13.11 -28.86 -3.36
N GLU A 73 -14.36 -28.51 -3.07
CA GLU A 73 -15.55 -29.05 -3.75
C GLU A 73 -15.68 -28.55 -5.20
N GLU A 74 -15.33 -27.28 -5.48
CA GLU A 74 -15.30 -26.71 -6.83
C GLU A 74 -14.20 -27.38 -7.68
N LEU A 75 -13.00 -27.56 -7.13
CA LEU A 75 -11.91 -28.27 -7.83
C LEU A 75 -12.23 -29.75 -8.06
N ALA A 76 -12.88 -30.43 -7.10
CA ALA A 76 -13.35 -31.79 -7.27
C ALA A 76 -14.47 -31.91 -8.32
N ARG A 77 -15.39 -30.93 -8.38
CA ARG A 77 -16.43 -30.85 -9.42
C ARG A 77 -15.83 -30.58 -10.79
N VAL A 78 -14.82 -29.72 -10.91
CA VAL A 78 -14.10 -29.47 -12.18
C VAL A 78 -13.36 -30.73 -12.64
N ALA A 79 -12.66 -31.43 -11.74
CA ALA A 79 -11.98 -32.69 -12.05
C ALA A 79 -12.95 -33.82 -12.43
N GLN A 80 -14.13 -33.90 -11.83
CA GLN A 80 -15.19 -34.83 -12.25
C GLN A 80 -15.80 -34.45 -13.61
N ARG A 81 -15.94 -33.15 -13.90
CA ARG A 81 -16.43 -32.66 -15.20
C ARG A 81 -15.45 -32.93 -16.33
N GLU A 82 -14.14 -32.83 -16.07
CA GLU A 82 -13.10 -33.20 -17.03
C GLU A 82 -12.99 -34.70 -17.26
N ARG A 83 -13.31 -35.55 -16.26
CA ARG A 83 -13.36 -37.02 -16.41
C ARG A 83 -14.58 -37.54 -17.16
N LEU A 84 -15.65 -36.74 -17.28
CA LEU A 84 -16.91 -37.14 -17.93
C LEU A 84 -17.09 -36.58 -19.34
N MET A 85 -16.09 -35.88 -19.90
CA MET A 85 -16.10 -35.51 -21.32
C MET A 85 -15.83 -36.74 -22.18
N PRO A 86 -16.73 -37.13 -23.11
CA PRO A 86 -16.48 -38.24 -24.01
C PRO A 86 -15.28 -37.92 -24.90
N ALA A 87 -14.24 -38.73 -24.80
CA ALA A 87 -13.11 -38.72 -25.72
C ALA A 87 -13.57 -39.12 -27.13
N LYS A 88 -14.08 -38.15 -27.89
CA LYS A 88 -14.39 -38.33 -29.31
C LYS A 88 -13.99 -37.10 -30.11
N ALA A 89 -12.69 -36.78 -30.06
CA ALA A 89 -11.97 -36.03 -31.09
C ALA A 89 -10.49 -35.97 -30.70
N ARG A 90 -9.79 -37.10 -30.79
CA ARG A 90 -8.32 -37.07 -30.91
C ARG A 90 -7.98 -37.52 -32.33
N SER A 91 -7.99 -36.56 -33.23
CA SER A 91 -7.34 -36.69 -34.52
C SER A 91 -5.85 -36.93 -34.26
N ALA A 92 -5.37 -38.10 -34.66
CA ALA A 92 -3.96 -38.39 -34.76
C ALA A 92 -3.36 -37.56 -35.92
N PRO A 93 -2.12 -37.06 -35.80
CA PRO A 93 -1.41 -36.49 -36.92
C PRO A 93 -0.85 -37.62 -37.80
N HIS A 94 -1.12 -37.54 -39.11
CA HIS A 94 -0.46 -38.35 -40.13
C HIS A 94 1.07 -38.22 -40.05
N PRO A 95 1.78 -39.30 -40.39
CA PRO A 95 2.96 -39.20 -41.24
C PRO A 95 2.63 -39.71 -42.63
N ALA A 96 3.06 -38.93 -43.62
CA ALA A 96 3.07 -39.28 -45.02
C ALA A 96 4.03 -40.44 -45.31
N SER A 97 3.68 -41.32 -46.25
CA SER A 97 4.61 -41.91 -47.22
C SER A 97 3.89 -42.80 -48.23
N ASN A 98 4.00 -42.41 -49.50
CA ASN A 98 4.09 -43.22 -50.72
C ASN A 98 3.34 -44.56 -50.81
N ASN A 99 2.41 -44.65 -51.76
CA ASN A 99 2.58 -45.61 -52.85
C ASN A 99 1.81 -45.24 -54.12
N ARG A 100 2.56 -45.32 -55.22
CA ARG A 100 2.09 -45.31 -56.61
C ARG A 100 1.23 -46.55 -56.87
N LYS A 101 0.09 -46.38 -57.55
CA LYS A 101 -0.22 -47.11 -58.80
C LYS A 101 -1.55 -46.62 -59.36
N ALA A 102 -1.47 -46.15 -60.61
CA ALA A 102 -2.61 -45.94 -61.48
C ALA A 102 -3.24 -47.29 -61.84
N SER A 103 -4.56 -47.34 -61.86
CA SER A 103 -5.32 -48.35 -62.60
C SER A 103 -6.64 -47.71 -63.03
N GLY A 104 -6.70 -47.34 -64.31
CA GLY A 104 -7.97 -47.13 -64.99
C GLY A 104 -8.64 -48.48 -65.28
N PRO A 105 -9.96 -48.52 -65.51
CA PRO A 105 -10.61 -49.73 -65.96
C PRO A 105 -10.44 -49.85 -67.48
N ALA A 106 -9.61 -50.80 -67.90
CA ALA A 106 -9.58 -51.30 -69.27
C ALA A 106 -10.64 -52.39 -69.45
N ALA A 107 -11.08 -52.50 -70.69
CA ALA A 107 -12.07 -53.40 -71.23
C ALA A 107 -11.88 -54.90 -70.87
N SER A 108 -13.01 -55.60 -70.86
CA SER A 108 -13.15 -57.02 -71.15
C SER A 108 -14.54 -57.13 -71.79
N SER A 109 -14.70 -57.16 -73.12
CA SER A 109 -14.31 -58.19 -74.09
C SER A 109 -14.75 -59.59 -73.66
N ASN A 110 -16.03 -59.89 -73.89
CA ASN A 110 -16.49 -61.26 -74.12
C ASN A 110 -17.12 -61.32 -75.51
N HIS A 111 -16.27 -61.69 -76.46
CA HIS A 111 -16.62 -62.22 -77.77
C HIS A 111 -16.57 -63.75 -77.63
N GLY A 112 -17.68 -64.41 -77.92
CA GLY A 112 -17.75 -65.82 -78.30
C GLY A 112 -18.91 -65.91 -79.29
N ASP A 113 -18.65 -65.76 -80.59
CA ASP A 113 -18.40 -66.87 -81.51
C ASP A 113 -19.57 -67.85 -81.57
N GLN A 114 -20.49 -67.63 -82.51
CA GLN A 114 -20.80 -68.65 -83.52
C GLN A 114 -21.27 -68.01 -84.83
N PRO A 115 -20.88 -68.54 -86.01
CA PRO A 115 -20.96 -67.82 -87.29
C PRO A 115 -21.91 -68.47 -88.33
N ARG A 116 -22.15 -67.71 -89.43
CA ARG A 116 -22.57 -68.15 -90.79
C ARG A 116 -23.98 -68.74 -90.94
N GLN A 117 -24.90 -68.14 -91.70
CA GLN A 117 -25.14 -68.21 -93.17
C GLN A 117 -26.42 -67.33 -93.38
N LYS A 118 -26.59 -66.34 -94.27
CA LYS A 118 -26.54 -66.20 -95.75
C LYS A 118 -27.31 -67.25 -96.57
N PRO A 119 -27.92 -66.83 -97.69
CA PRO A 119 -29.23 -67.30 -98.15
C PRO A 119 -29.17 -68.15 -99.43
N HIS A 120 -30.22 -68.93 -99.72
CA HIS A 120 -30.73 -69.32 -101.05
C HIS A 120 -31.63 -70.55 -100.88
N SER A 121 -32.90 -70.47 -101.33
CA SER A 121 -33.63 -71.56 -101.99
C SER A 121 -35.07 -71.11 -102.26
N THR A 122 -35.23 -70.24 -103.26
CA THR A 122 -36.31 -70.43 -104.22
C THR A 122 -35.66 -71.19 -105.36
N ASP A 123 -35.99 -72.46 -105.55
CA ASP A 123 -36.23 -72.94 -106.91
C ASP A 123 -37.02 -74.23 -106.88
N ASP A 124 -37.93 -74.29 -107.83
CA ASP A 124 -38.94 -75.29 -108.04
C ASP A 124 -38.32 -76.60 -108.54
N GLY A 125 -38.92 -77.71 -108.10
CA GLY A 125 -38.52 -79.06 -108.46
C GLY A 125 -39.67 -80.04 -108.32
N TYR A 126 -40.84 -79.66 -108.83
CA TYR A 126 -41.89 -80.62 -109.15
C TYR A 126 -41.84 -80.83 -110.67
N ASP A 127 -41.20 -81.93 -111.08
CA ASP A 127 -41.32 -82.44 -112.44
C ASP A 127 -42.03 -83.81 -112.36
N GLU A 128 -43.28 -83.78 -112.81
CA GLU A 128 -44.14 -84.91 -113.05
C GLU A 128 -43.72 -85.57 -114.37
N GLU A 129 -43.12 -86.77 -114.31
CA GLU A 129 -43.12 -87.70 -115.45
C GLU A 129 -43.69 -89.04 -115.03
N ARG A 130 -45.02 -89.11 -114.84
CA ARG A 130 -45.73 -90.39 -114.91
C ARG A 130 -47.22 -90.27 -115.21
N PHE A 131 -47.59 -89.56 -116.28
CA PHE A 131 -48.66 -89.92 -117.25
C PHE A 131 -48.82 -88.75 -118.24
N GLY A 132 -48.44 -88.98 -119.50
CA GLY A 132 -48.50 -87.99 -120.56
C GLY A 132 -49.88 -87.87 -121.25
N PRO A 133 -49.88 -87.53 -122.55
CA PRO A 133 -50.35 -86.27 -123.10
C PRO A 133 -51.72 -86.41 -123.76
N VAL A 134 -52.46 -85.31 -124.01
CA VAL A 134 -53.36 -85.17 -125.18
C VAL A 134 -54.02 -83.78 -125.30
N ARG A 135 -53.75 -83.15 -126.45
CA ARG A 135 -54.66 -82.32 -127.29
C ARG A 135 -54.91 -80.83 -126.98
N ARG A 136 -54.29 -80.04 -127.88
CA ARG A 136 -54.89 -79.08 -128.86
C ARG A 136 -54.43 -77.62 -128.66
N PRO A 137 -53.96 -76.93 -129.73
CA PRO A 137 -53.73 -75.49 -129.71
C PRO A 137 -55.04 -74.74 -129.44
N PRO A 138 -55.13 -73.82 -128.45
CA PRO A 138 -56.33 -73.04 -128.25
C PRO A 138 -56.49 -72.01 -129.37
N ARG A 139 -57.67 -72.03 -129.97
CA ARG A 139 -58.18 -71.05 -130.94
C ARG A 139 -57.89 -69.61 -130.48
N LYS A 140 -57.51 -68.72 -131.41
CA LYS A 140 -57.43 -67.26 -131.17
C LYS A 140 -58.79 -66.76 -130.66
N GLN A 141 -58.90 -66.59 -129.35
CA GLN A 141 -60.03 -65.93 -128.70
C GLN A 141 -59.88 -64.42 -128.85
N PRO A 142 -61.00 -63.68 -128.96
CA PRO A 142 -60.97 -62.22 -129.03
C PRO A 142 -60.31 -61.63 -127.78
N PRO A 143 -59.68 -60.45 -127.88
CA PRO A 143 -58.98 -59.82 -126.75
C PRO A 143 -59.95 -59.63 -125.58
N ASN A 144 -59.70 -60.35 -124.49
CA ASN A 144 -60.56 -60.38 -123.33
C ASN A 144 -60.30 -59.12 -122.50
N LEU A 145 -61.20 -58.13 -122.61
CA LEU A 145 -61.10 -56.82 -121.95
C LEU A 145 -60.99 -56.91 -120.41
N TRP A 146 -61.24 -58.07 -119.82
CA TRP A 146 -61.13 -58.34 -118.39
C TRP A 146 -59.69 -58.56 -117.89
N VAL A 147 -58.75 -58.97 -118.76
CA VAL A 147 -57.35 -59.19 -118.35
C VAL A 147 -56.65 -57.86 -117.99
N PRO A 148 -56.76 -56.79 -118.79
CA PRO A 148 -56.23 -55.47 -118.40
C PRO A 148 -56.89 -54.88 -117.15
N ILE A 149 -58.16 -55.20 -116.90
CA ILE A 149 -58.88 -54.77 -115.69
C ILE A 149 -58.34 -55.52 -114.46
N PHE A 150 -58.16 -56.84 -114.56
CA PHE A 150 -57.62 -57.65 -113.46
C PHE A 150 -56.15 -57.32 -113.17
N GLU A 151 -55.31 -57.09 -114.20
CA GLU A 151 -53.93 -56.63 -114.02
C GLU A 151 -53.89 -55.27 -113.33
N ARG A 152 -54.84 -54.38 -113.64
CA ARG A 152 -54.99 -53.09 -112.97
C ARG A 152 -55.47 -53.23 -111.52
N GLU A 153 -56.44 -54.11 -111.22
CA GLU A 153 -56.89 -54.41 -109.86
C GLU A 153 -55.78 -55.06 -109.01
N VAL A 154 -55.01 -55.99 -109.58
CA VAL A 154 -53.86 -56.61 -108.91
C VAL A 154 -52.78 -55.56 -108.63
N ALA A 155 -52.52 -54.65 -109.57
CA ALA A 155 -51.60 -53.53 -109.36
C ALA A 155 -52.12 -52.57 -108.28
N GLU A 156 -53.43 -52.27 -108.24
CA GLU A 156 -54.06 -51.44 -107.20
C GLU A 156 -53.99 -52.10 -105.81
N VAL A 157 -54.19 -53.42 -105.72
CA VAL A 157 -54.04 -54.17 -104.45
C VAL A 157 -52.58 -54.22 -104.00
N GLN A 158 -51.62 -54.35 -104.93
CA GLN A 158 -50.19 -54.28 -104.60
C GLN A 158 -49.80 -52.88 -104.13
N GLN A 159 -50.28 -51.82 -104.81
CA GLN A 159 -50.09 -50.44 -104.36
C GLN A 159 -50.69 -50.21 -102.98
N ALA A 160 -51.90 -50.70 -102.71
CA ALA A 160 -52.53 -50.58 -101.40
C ALA A 160 -51.74 -51.32 -100.29
N LYS A 161 -51.13 -52.48 -100.60
CA LYS A 161 -50.25 -53.20 -99.66
C LYS A 161 -48.96 -52.43 -99.40
N GLU A 162 -48.33 -51.90 -100.43
CA GLU A 162 -47.13 -51.07 -100.29
C GLU A 162 -47.41 -49.78 -99.51
N GLU A 163 -48.56 -49.15 -99.73
CA GLU A 163 -49.00 -47.98 -98.97
C GLU A 163 -49.31 -48.35 -97.50
N ALA A 164 -49.93 -49.50 -97.24
CA ALA A 164 -50.14 -50.00 -95.88
C ALA A 164 -48.83 -50.33 -95.16
N GLU A 165 -47.84 -50.88 -95.86
CA GLU A 165 -46.51 -51.11 -95.29
C GLU A 165 -45.75 -49.80 -95.06
N ARG A 166 -45.83 -48.84 -96.00
CA ARG A 166 -45.23 -47.51 -95.83
C ARG A 166 -45.86 -46.76 -94.67
N THR A 167 -47.18 -46.79 -94.51
CA THR A 167 -47.88 -46.17 -93.37
C THR A 167 -47.51 -46.83 -92.05
N ARG A 168 -47.40 -48.16 -91.99
CA ARG A 168 -46.91 -48.88 -90.81
C ARG A 168 -45.46 -48.54 -90.47
N LEU A 169 -44.57 -48.49 -91.47
CA LEU A 169 -43.17 -48.11 -91.26
C LEU A 169 -43.03 -46.65 -90.82
N ASN A 170 -43.83 -45.74 -91.38
CA ASN A 170 -43.90 -44.34 -90.96
C ASN A 170 -44.41 -44.22 -89.53
N ALA A 171 -45.50 -44.91 -89.16
CA ALA A 171 -46.01 -44.94 -87.78
C ALA A 171 -44.98 -45.53 -86.79
N ALA A 172 -44.25 -46.58 -87.19
CA ALA A 172 -43.17 -47.14 -86.37
C ALA A 172 -41.95 -46.23 -86.27
N ALA A 173 -41.68 -45.40 -87.29
CA ALA A 173 -40.64 -44.38 -87.26
C ALA A 173 -41.04 -43.20 -86.36
N GLU A 174 -42.30 -42.76 -86.42
CA GLU A 174 -42.87 -41.74 -85.54
C GLU A 174 -42.85 -42.19 -84.07
N TYR A 175 -43.26 -43.43 -83.79
CA TYR A 175 -43.20 -44.00 -82.44
C TYR A 175 -41.76 -44.07 -81.90
N ARG A 176 -40.79 -44.49 -82.74
CA ARG A 176 -39.37 -44.44 -82.39
C ARG A 176 -38.91 -43.00 -82.13
N GLY A 177 -39.35 -42.04 -82.94
CA GLY A 177 -39.11 -40.62 -82.73
C GLY A 177 -39.63 -40.14 -81.37
N GLN A 178 -40.87 -40.47 -81.01
CA GLN A 178 -41.46 -40.12 -79.71
C GLN A 178 -40.71 -40.78 -78.53
N LEU A 179 -40.29 -42.04 -78.67
CA LEU A 179 -39.52 -42.74 -77.63
C LEU A 179 -38.15 -42.06 -77.41
N THR A 180 -37.44 -41.74 -78.48
CA THR A 180 -36.16 -41.02 -78.39
C THR A 180 -36.33 -39.63 -77.77
N GLN A 181 -37.39 -38.89 -78.13
CA GLN A 181 -37.72 -37.61 -77.48
C GLN A 181 -37.94 -37.78 -75.97
N GLN A 182 -38.74 -38.77 -75.55
CA GLN A 182 -38.95 -39.05 -74.12
C GLN A 182 -37.67 -39.41 -73.38
N GLU A 183 -36.76 -40.18 -73.99
CA GLU A 183 -35.47 -40.51 -73.39
C GLU A 183 -34.58 -39.27 -73.24
N THR A 184 -34.52 -38.40 -74.26
CA THR A 184 -33.78 -37.15 -74.18
C THR A 184 -34.34 -36.20 -73.12
N ASP A 185 -35.67 -36.12 -72.99
CA ASP A 185 -36.31 -35.30 -71.96
C ASP A 185 -36.09 -35.85 -70.56
N LYS A 186 -36.11 -37.17 -70.38
CA LYS A 186 -35.74 -37.81 -69.10
C LYS A 186 -34.28 -37.54 -68.74
N GLN A 187 -33.37 -37.59 -69.71
CA GLN A 187 -31.95 -37.26 -69.49
C GLN A 187 -31.77 -35.78 -69.15
N ARG A 188 -32.46 -34.87 -69.84
CA ARG A 188 -32.46 -33.43 -69.52
C ARG A 188 -32.94 -33.18 -68.09
N LYS A 189 -34.07 -33.75 -67.69
CA LYS A 189 -34.59 -33.62 -66.31
C LYS A 189 -33.59 -34.12 -65.27
N ARG A 190 -32.91 -35.26 -65.51
CA ARG A 190 -31.87 -35.76 -64.61
C ARG A 190 -30.66 -34.83 -64.51
N LEU A 191 -30.28 -34.18 -65.61
CA LEU A 191 -29.18 -33.21 -65.60
C LEU A 191 -29.59 -31.93 -64.86
N ASP A 192 -30.82 -31.46 -65.05
CA ASP A 192 -31.35 -30.30 -64.34
C ASP A 192 -31.44 -30.57 -62.83
N GLU A 193 -31.95 -31.74 -62.43
CA GLU A 193 -31.98 -32.18 -61.03
C GLU A 193 -30.58 -32.19 -60.43
N LYS A 194 -29.59 -32.80 -61.11
CA LYS A 194 -28.18 -32.77 -60.67
C LYS A 194 -27.64 -31.35 -60.56
N ALA A 195 -27.93 -30.48 -61.53
CA ALA A 195 -27.50 -29.09 -61.50
C ALA A 195 -28.09 -28.34 -60.29
N THR A 196 -29.35 -28.60 -59.92
CA THR A 196 -29.97 -28.00 -58.74
C THR A 196 -29.37 -28.53 -57.43
N THR A 197 -29.09 -29.83 -57.33
CA THR A 197 -28.42 -30.40 -56.14
C THR A 197 -27.00 -29.88 -55.99
N ASP A 198 -26.26 -29.74 -57.09
CA ASP A 198 -24.90 -29.21 -57.10
C ASP A 198 -24.88 -27.71 -56.80
N ALA A 199 -25.87 -26.95 -57.27
CA ALA A 199 -26.03 -25.55 -56.93
C ALA A 199 -26.33 -25.38 -55.42
N TYR A 200 -27.20 -26.24 -54.87
CA TYR A 200 -27.51 -26.23 -53.44
C TYR A 200 -26.29 -26.61 -52.58
N ALA A 201 -25.55 -27.65 -52.97
CA ALA A 201 -24.31 -28.06 -52.29
C ALA A 201 -23.25 -26.94 -52.31
N ARG A 202 -23.09 -26.26 -53.45
CA ARG A 202 -22.20 -25.08 -53.55
C ARG A 202 -22.66 -23.92 -52.68
N ALA A 203 -23.96 -23.64 -52.64
CA ALA A 203 -24.52 -22.60 -51.77
C ALA A 203 -24.28 -22.90 -50.28
N GLN A 204 -24.49 -24.16 -49.86
CA GLN A 204 -24.19 -24.58 -48.48
C GLN A 204 -22.70 -24.48 -48.16
N ALA A 205 -21.81 -24.90 -49.06
CA ALA A 205 -20.37 -24.79 -48.89
C ALA A 205 -19.92 -23.31 -48.76
N ALA A 206 -20.50 -22.42 -49.57
CA ALA A 206 -20.25 -20.99 -49.49
C ALA A 206 -20.73 -20.38 -48.15
N GLN A 207 -21.91 -20.78 -47.66
CA GLN A 207 -22.41 -20.34 -46.35
C GLN A 207 -21.51 -20.81 -45.21
N GLN A 208 -21.04 -22.06 -45.24
CA GLN A 208 -20.11 -22.57 -44.23
C GLN A 208 -18.75 -21.86 -44.28
N ALA A 209 -18.23 -21.55 -45.47
CA ALA A 209 -17.00 -20.79 -45.63
C ALA A 209 -17.15 -19.37 -45.07
N ALA A 210 -18.24 -18.67 -45.43
CA ALA A 210 -18.54 -17.34 -44.92
C ALA A 210 -18.67 -17.31 -43.40
N TRP A 211 -19.32 -18.32 -42.80
CA TRP A 211 -19.43 -18.44 -41.35
C TRP A 211 -18.07 -18.66 -40.67
N ARG A 212 -17.21 -19.53 -41.23
CA ARG A 212 -15.85 -19.73 -40.69
C ARG A 212 -15.00 -18.47 -40.79
N ASP A 213 -15.14 -17.71 -41.86
CA ASP A 213 -14.41 -16.46 -42.03
C ASP A 213 -14.92 -15.38 -41.06
N GLN A 214 -16.23 -15.34 -40.79
CA GLN A 214 -16.79 -14.51 -39.71
C GLN A 214 -16.25 -14.92 -38.34
N GLU A 215 -16.18 -16.21 -38.01
CA GLU A 215 -15.59 -16.67 -36.75
C GLU A 215 -14.13 -16.25 -36.61
N LYS A 216 -13.32 -16.42 -37.68
CA LYS A 216 -11.93 -15.98 -37.70
C LYS A 216 -11.80 -14.47 -37.52
N ALA A 217 -12.67 -13.69 -38.17
CA ALA A 217 -12.70 -12.23 -38.02
C ALA A 217 -13.03 -11.83 -36.58
N MET A 218 -14.04 -12.45 -35.97
CA MET A 218 -14.41 -12.21 -34.57
C MET A 218 -13.30 -12.64 -33.59
N GLN A 219 -12.62 -13.76 -33.84
CA GLN A 219 -11.47 -14.19 -33.05
C GLN A 219 -10.32 -13.20 -33.15
N LYS A 220 -10.01 -12.73 -34.36
CA LYS A 220 -8.97 -11.72 -34.57
C LYS A 220 -9.30 -10.41 -33.87
N GLN A 221 -10.54 -9.92 -33.97
CA GLN A 221 -10.98 -8.73 -33.25
C GLN A 221 -10.83 -8.87 -31.72
N ARG A 222 -11.16 -10.04 -31.16
CA ARG A 222 -10.94 -10.32 -29.73
C ARG A 222 -9.45 -10.31 -29.38
N GLN A 223 -8.60 -10.91 -30.21
CA GLN A 223 -7.15 -10.90 -30.00
C GLN A 223 -6.58 -9.47 -30.07
N ASP A 224 -7.02 -8.69 -31.06
CA ASP A 224 -6.60 -7.29 -31.23
C ASP A 224 -7.04 -6.43 -30.03
N GLN A 225 -8.25 -6.64 -29.49
CA GLN A 225 -8.72 -5.97 -28.26
C GLN A 225 -7.83 -6.31 -27.06
N VAL A 226 -7.54 -7.59 -26.84
CA VAL A 226 -6.66 -8.04 -25.75
C VAL A 226 -5.26 -7.46 -25.91
N ALA A 227 -4.73 -7.39 -27.13
CA ALA A 227 -3.43 -6.80 -27.42
C ALA A 227 -3.39 -5.29 -27.10
N LEU A 228 -4.44 -4.55 -27.48
CA LEU A 228 -4.58 -3.12 -27.17
C LEU A 228 -4.68 -2.88 -25.65
N GLU A 229 -5.45 -3.69 -24.94
CA GLU A 229 -5.52 -3.62 -23.48
C GLU A 229 -4.16 -3.92 -22.85
N ALA A 230 -3.47 -4.98 -23.27
CA ALA A 230 -2.13 -5.31 -22.77
C ALA A 230 -1.14 -4.16 -23.00
N GLN A 231 -1.21 -3.47 -24.15
CA GLN A 231 -0.38 -2.30 -24.42
C GLN A 231 -0.71 -1.13 -23.49
N ARG A 232 -2.00 -0.86 -23.22
CA ARG A 232 -2.42 0.17 -22.25
C ARG A 232 -1.87 -0.13 -20.85
N TRP A 233 -2.02 -1.37 -20.38
CA TRP A 233 -1.47 -1.79 -19.09
C TRP A 233 0.05 -1.63 -19.01
N GLN A 234 0.78 -1.94 -20.09
CA GLN A 234 2.23 -1.73 -20.13
C GLN A 234 2.60 -0.24 -20.08
N GLN A 235 1.85 0.63 -20.77
CA GLN A 235 2.05 2.07 -20.72
C GLN A 235 1.76 2.62 -19.33
N ASP A 236 0.67 2.20 -18.69
CA ASP A 236 0.31 2.60 -17.33
C ASP A 236 1.37 2.18 -16.31
N LEU A 237 1.90 0.95 -16.43
CA LEU A 237 2.99 0.47 -15.58
C LEU A 237 4.28 1.29 -15.77
N ARG A 238 4.63 1.65 -17.01
CA ARG A 238 5.79 2.52 -17.29
C ARG A 238 5.58 3.91 -16.70
N ALA A 239 4.41 4.50 -16.90
CA ALA A 239 4.07 5.81 -16.34
C ALA A 239 4.12 5.81 -14.80
N GLN A 240 3.63 4.75 -14.16
CA GLN A 240 3.72 4.58 -12.70
C GLN A 240 5.18 4.45 -12.24
N ALA A 241 6.00 3.67 -12.94
CA ALA A 241 7.42 3.53 -12.62
C ALA A 241 8.18 4.85 -12.75
N GLU A 242 7.92 5.62 -13.81
CA GLU A 242 8.51 6.95 -14.02
C GLU A 242 8.04 7.95 -12.95
N ALA A 243 6.75 7.96 -12.60
CA ALA A 243 6.22 8.80 -11.55
C ALA A 243 6.89 8.51 -10.20
N LEU A 244 7.09 7.23 -9.85
CA LEU A 244 7.82 6.82 -8.66
C LEU A 244 9.28 7.29 -8.70
N ARG A 245 9.96 7.19 -9.85
CA ARG A 245 11.34 7.68 -10.02
C ARG A 245 11.44 9.19 -9.80
N VAL A 246 10.54 9.97 -10.41
CA VAL A 246 10.50 11.43 -10.24
C VAL A 246 10.24 11.82 -8.79
N VAL A 247 9.34 11.12 -8.09
CA VAL A 247 9.09 11.35 -6.66
C VAL A 247 10.33 11.03 -5.81
N GLN A 248 11.06 9.96 -6.13
CA GLN A 248 12.32 9.63 -5.45
C GLN A 248 13.39 10.69 -5.70
N GLU A 249 13.60 11.09 -6.96
CA GLU A 249 14.55 12.16 -7.31
C GLU A 249 14.22 13.48 -6.59
N ALA A 250 12.93 13.83 -6.48
CA ALA A 250 12.49 15.01 -5.74
C ALA A 250 12.77 14.89 -4.24
N LYS A 251 12.56 13.71 -3.64
CA LYS A 251 12.92 13.43 -2.24
C LYS A 251 14.41 13.58 -2.01
N GLU A 252 15.25 12.97 -2.85
CA GLU A 252 16.70 13.09 -2.75
C GLU A 252 17.19 14.54 -2.87
N ARG A 253 16.62 15.32 -3.80
CA ARG A 253 16.93 16.75 -3.94
C ARG A 253 16.56 17.54 -2.68
N ASN A 254 15.41 17.25 -2.09
CA ASN A 254 14.98 17.90 -0.86
C ASN A 254 15.85 17.49 0.35
N GLU A 255 16.25 16.23 0.44
CA GLU A 255 17.19 15.74 1.44
C GLU A 255 18.56 16.42 1.31
N ARG A 256 19.10 16.53 0.09
CA ARG A 256 20.36 17.26 -0.16
C ARG A 256 20.27 18.72 0.31
N ARG A 257 19.18 19.42 -0.03
CA ARG A 257 18.93 20.79 0.46
C ARG A 257 18.80 20.87 1.98
N ALA A 258 18.20 19.86 2.62
CA ALA A 258 18.12 19.81 4.08
C ALA A 258 19.50 19.61 4.71
N LEU A 259 20.32 18.72 4.16
CA LEU A 259 21.70 18.49 4.61
C LEU A 259 22.57 19.74 4.41
N GLU A 260 22.42 20.46 3.30
CA GLU A 260 23.11 21.74 3.08
C GLU A 260 22.74 22.78 4.13
N ARG A 261 21.45 22.91 4.46
CA ARG A 261 20.99 23.80 5.54
C ARG A 261 21.59 23.43 6.89
N ILE A 262 21.66 22.14 7.22
CA ILE A 262 22.27 21.67 8.47
C ILE A 262 23.77 21.99 8.49
N ARG A 263 24.49 21.75 7.39
CA ARG A 263 25.91 22.10 7.28
C ARG A 263 26.17 23.59 7.51
N LEU A 264 25.34 24.46 6.93
CA LEU A 264 25.44 25.90 7.14
C LEU A 264 25.20 26.29 8.61
N LEU A 265 24.23 25.67 9.28
CA LEU A 265 23.99 25.88 10.71
C LEU A 265 25.18 25.42 11.56
N ASP A 266 25.75 24.25 11.26
CA ASP A 266 26.95 23.73 11.94
C ASP A 266 28.15 24.67 11.78
N GLU A 267 28.35 25.25 10.59
CA GLU A 267 29.39 26.25 10.34
C GLU A 267 29.17 27.53 11.15
N VAL A 268 27.93 28.04 11.21
CA VAL A 268 27.58 29.20 12.03
C VAL A 268 27.82 28.90 13.52
N GLU A 269 27.45 27.73 14.01
CA GLU A 269 27.75 27.33 15.38
C GLU A 269 29.25 27.23 15.66
N LYS A 270 30.03 26.69 14.73
CA LYS A 270 31.50 26.65 14.84
C LYS A 270 32.08 28.05 14.96
N ARG A 271 31.60 29.00 14.14
CA ARG A 271 32.01 30.41 14.21
C ARG A 271 31.66 31.04 15.56
N ARG A 272 30.41 30.88 16.02
CA ARG A 272 29.98 31.38 17.35
C ARG A 272 30.79 30.77 18.50
N LYS A 273 31.13 29.48 18.43
CA LYS A 273 32.00 28.82 19.42
C LYS A 273 33.41 29.39 19.38
N ALA A 274 33.95 29.68 18.21
CA ALA A 274 35.26 30.33 18.07
C ALA A 274 35.26 31.77 18.60
N GLU A 275 34.22 32.55 18.30
CA GLU A 275 34.04 33.91 18.84
C GLU A 275 33.97 33.91 20.36
N ARG A 276 33.17 33.01 20.97
CA ARG A 276 33.11 32.87 22.44
C ARG A 276 34.48 32.55 23.03
N LYS A 277 35.21 31.60 22.44
CA LYS A 277 36.58 31.28 22.89
C LYS A 277 37.52 32.47 22.76
N ALA A 278 37.41 33.28 21.71
CA ALA A 278 38.22 34.48 21.55
C ALA A 278 37.91 35.51 22.64
N VAL A 279 36.63 35.76 22.92
CA VAL A 279 36.19 36.66 24.00
C VAL A 279 36.67 36.15 25.36
N ASP A 280 36.52 34.86 25.66
CA ASP A 280 36.99 34.26 26.90
C ASP A 280 38.52 34.42 27.06
N MET A 281 39.27 34.27 25.97
CA MET A 281 40.73 34.49 25.98
C MET A 281 41.09 35.95 26.26
N ASP A 282 40.39 36.91 25.66
CA ASP A 282 40.58 38.34 25.91
C ASP A 282 40.25 38.70 27.37
N GLU A 283 39.19 38.13 27.94
CA GLU A 283 38.86 38.30 29.36
C GLU A 283 39.96 37.74 30.28
N VAL A 284 40.49 36.56 29.97
CA VAL A 284 41.61 35.98 30.73
C VAL A 284 42.83 36.89 30.66
N VAL A 285 43.14 37.50 29.51
CA VAL A 285 44.24 38.46 29.38
C VAL A 285 43.98 39.70 30.24
N ARG A 286 42.76 40.26 30.22
CA ARG A 286 42.39 41.40 31.07
C ARG A 286 42.51 41.09 32.56
N VAL A 287 42.04 39.92 33.00
CA VAL A 287 42.16 39.49 34.40
C VAL A 287 43.62 39.32 34.81
N LYS A 288 44.47 38.76 33.94
CA LYS A 288 45.91 38.67 34.19
C LYS A 288 46.55 40.04 34.37
N GLN A 289 46.22 41.00 33.52
CA GLN A 289 46.71 42.37 33.62
C GLN A 289 46.23 43.05 34.92
N ALA A 290 44.95 42.92 35.28
CA ALA A 290 44.40 43.46 36.52
C ALA A 290 45.06 42.84 37.76
N ASN A 291 45.27 41.52 37.77
CA ASN A 291 45.99 40.84 38.86
C ASN A 291 47.45 41.30 38.97
N ALA A 292 48.14 41.51 37.85
CA ALA A 292 49.51 42.04 37.85
C ALA A 292 49.57 43.46 38.43
N GLN A 293 48.62 44.32 38.05
CA GLN A 293 48.49 45.67 38.62
C GLN A 293 48.19 45.63 40.12
N GLN A 294 47.28 44.76 40.55
CA GLN A 294 46.94 44.59 41.96
C GLN A 294 48.16 44.10 42.77
N LEU A 295 48.94 43.18 42.23
CA LEU A 295 50.18 42.72 42.87
C LEU A 295 51.23 43.83 42.95
N ALA A 296 51.34 44.68 41.92
CA ALA A 296 52.23 45.84 41.95
C ALA A 296 51.81 46.85 43.02
N LEU A 297 50.51 47.15 43.14
CA LEU A 297 49.97 48.01 44.20
C LEU A 297 50.22 47.43 45.60
N LYS A 298 50.02 46.12 45.78
CA LYS A 298 50.33 45.45 47.05
C LYS A 298 51.81 45.53 47.41
N ARG A 299 52.71 45.38 46.43
CA ARG A 299 54.16 45.54 46.65
C ARG A 299 54.50 46.97 47.06
N GLN A 300 53.90 47.98 46.41
CA GLN A 300 54.10 49.38 46.79
C GLN A 300 53.56 49.68 48.18
N ALA A 301 52.38 49.16 48.54
CA ALA A 301 51.81 49.30 49.87
C ALA A 301 52.73 48.68 50.94
N ALA A 302 53.19 47.44 50.72
CA ALA A 302 54.12 46.78 51.63
C ALA A 302 55.44 47.55 51.79
N LEU A 303 55.98 48.16 50.71
CA LEU A 303 57.16 49.01 50.79
C LEU A 303 56.89 50.30 51.60
N ARG A 304 55.70 50.89 51.50
CA ARG A 304 55.31 52.06 52.31
C ARG A 304 55.17 51.69 53.78
N GLU A 305 54.51 50.58 54.09
CA GLU A 305 54.39 50.06 55.46
C GLU A 305 55.78 49.81 56.06
N GLN A 306 56.70 49.16 55.33
CA GLN A 306 58.08 48.98 55.77
C GLN A 306 58.81 50.31 56.03
N GLN A 307 58.60 51.33 55.19
CA GLN A 307 59.19 52.66 55.40
C GLN A 307 58.58 53.38 56.62
N GLU A 308 57.28 53.22 56.85
CA GLU A 308 56.59 53.76 58.02
C GLU A 308 57.06 53.06 59.31
N ASP A 309 57.22 51.74 59.28
CA ASP A 309 57.77 50.95 60.38
C ASP A 309 59.20 51.37 60.71
N LEU A 310 60.07 51.55 59.71
CA LEU A 310 61.43 52.05 59.93
C LEU A 310 61.44 53.46 60.53
N LYS A 311 60.58 54.37 60.05
CA LYS A 311 60.45 55.72 60.63
C LYS A 311 59.95 55.65 62.07
N LEU A 312 59.01 54.76 62.35
CA LEU A 312 58.48 54.54 63.69
C LEU A 312 59.56 53.97 64.61
N GLN A 313 60.35 53.01 64.15
CA GLN A 313 61.52 52.47 64.87
C GLN A 313 62.52 53.58 65.19
N GLN A 314 62.91 54.40 64.21
CA GLN A 314 63.80 55.55 64.44
C GLN A 314 63.21 56.57 65.43
N ALA A 315 61.90 56.80 65.40
CA ALA A 315 61.24 57.68 66.36
C ALA A 315 61.27 57.08 67.78
N TYR A 316 61.08 55.77 67.91
CA TYR A 316 61.22 55.07 69.19
C TYR A 316 62.66 55.06 69.69
N GLU A 317 63.65 54.84 68.82
CA GLU A 317 65.08 54.93 69.16
C GLU A 317 65.42 56.32 69.68
N LYS A 318 65.04 57.39 68.96
CA LYS A 318 65.24 58.76 69.44
C LYS A 318 64.52 59.04 70.75
N LYS A 319 63.29 58.54 70.92
CA LYS A 319 62.56 58.69 72.18
C LYS A 319 63.26 57.96 73.32
N LEU A 320 63.81 56.76 73.05
CA LEU A 320 64.58 55.99 74.00
C LEU A 320 65.89 56.71 74.34
N GLU A 321 66.61 57.25 73.36
CA GLU A 321 67.80 58.08 73.56
C GLU A 321 67.49 59.31 74.42
N VAL A 322 66.39 60.01 74.17
CA VAL A 322 65.93 61.14 74.99
C VAL A 322 65.58 60.67 76.41
N GLN A 323 64.91 59.53 76.55
CA GLN A 323 64.59 58.95 77.86
C GLN A 323 65.84 58.48 78.61
N GLU A 324 66.83 57.92 77.92
CA GLU A 324 68.11 57.53 78.48
C GLU A 324 68.95 58.74 78.84
N ALA A 325 68.98 59.78 78.01
CA ALA A 325 69.64 61.04 78.30
C ALA A 325 68.96 61.74 79.47
N ALA A 326 67.62 61.76 79.52
CA ALA A 326 66.86 62.26 80.66
C ALA A 326 67.12 61.41 81.91
N ARG A 327 67.16 60.08 81.80
CA ARG A 327 67.51 59.18 82.91
C ARG A 327 68.94 59.39 83.37
N ARG A 328 69.90 59.61 82.48
CA ARG A 328 71.30 59.93 82.82
C ARG A 328 71.39 61.30 83.49
N ALA A 329 70.73 62.31 82.95
CA ALA A 329 70.64 63.64 83.56
C ALA A 329 69.91 63.62 84.92
N GLU A 330 68.87 62.79 85.06
CA GLU A 330 68.20 62.54 86.33
C GLU A 330 69.10 61.78 87.29
N LEU A 331 69.86 60.78 86.85
CA LEU A 331 70.82 60.07 87.68
C LEU A 331 71.97 60.99 88.10
N ASP A 332 72.47 61.86 87.22
CA ASP A 332 73.47 62.89 87.53
C ASP A 332 72.89 63.93 88.48
N ALA A 333 71.67 64.40 88.23
CA ALA A 333 70.94 65.29 89.13
C ALA A 333 70.60 64.60 90.45
N ILE A 334 70.38 63.28 90.47
CA ILE A 334 70.19 62.47 91.67
C ILE A 334 71.53 62.26 92.35
N LEU A 335 72.67 62.12 91.66
CA LEU A 335 73.99 62.10 92.29
C LEU A 335 74.31 63.46 92.91
N VAL A 336 73.96 64.56 92.26
CA VAL A 336 74.02 65.93 92.82
C VAL A 336 73.03 66.11 93.97
N LYS A 337 71.80 65.60 93.83
CA LYS A 337 70.78 65.65 94.88
C LYS A 337 71.03 64.62 95.97
N GLN A 338 71.80 63.55 95.76
CA GLN A 338 72.24 62.55 96.74
C GLN A 338 73.51 63.03 97.41
N SER A 339 74.37 63.82 96.78
CA SER A 339 75.37 64.57 97.55
C SER A 339 74.69 65.63 98.43
N GLN A 340 73.56 66.20 97.99
CA GLN A 340 72.70 67.10 98.79
C GLN A 340 71.73 66.37 99.75
N LYS A 341 71.31 65.13 99.47
CA LYS A 341 70.46 64.24 100.31
C LYS A 341 71.29 63.34 101.21
N VAL A 342 72.55 63.06 100.96
CA VAL A 342 73.45 62.57 102.02
C VAL A 342 73.63 63.71 103.04
N LYS A 343 73.48 64.98 102.60
CA LYS A 343 73.31 66.17 103.46
C LYS A 343 71.89 66.39 104.04
N LEU A 344 70.80 66.03 103.34
CA LEU A 344 69.40 66.34 103.73
C LEU A 344 68.50 65.13 104.06
N ALA A 345 68.86 63.93 103.61
CA ALA A 345 68.31 62.62 103.98
C ALA A 345 69.08 61.97 105.15
N LEU A 346 69.76 62.79 105.95
CA LEU A 346 69.74 62.66 107.41
C LEU A 346 68.38 63.14 108.00
N LEU A 347 67.43 63.64 107.19
CA LEU A 347 66.29 64.42 107.70
C LEU A 347 64.96 64.27 106.93
N ASN A 348 64.55 63.04 106.58
CA ASN A 348 63.15 62.53 106.39
C ASN A 348 62.82 61.86 105.04
N VAL A 349 62.25 60.65 105.11
CA VAL A 349 61.63 59.88 104.01
C VAL A 349 60.20 59.52 104.42
N LYS A 350 59.21 59.70 103.53
CA LYS A 350 57.83 59.21 103.70
C LYS A 350 57.64 57.83 103.06
N SER A 351 56.77 57.02 103.65
CA SER A 351 56.62 55.57 103.47
C SER A 351 56.02 55.13 102.13
N ALA A 352 56.48 53.97 101.64
CA ALA A 352 56.10 53.34 100.37
C ALA A 352 54.64 52.84 100.30
N ASP A 353 53.92 52.82 101.42
CA ASP A 353 52.60 52.19 101.53
C ASP A 353 51.44 53.01 100.95
N GLU A 354 51.58 54.33 100.85
CA GLU A 354 50.53 55.20 100.27
C GLU A 354 50.50 55.09 98.75
N LYS A 355 51.67 54.90 98.13
CA LYS A 355 51.81 54.70 96.68
C LYS A 355 51.23 53.36 96.23
N ALA A 356 51.35 52.33 97.06
CA ALA A 356 50.79 51.01 96.78
C ALA A 356 49.24 51.04 96.72
N ARG A 357 48.57 51.86 97.55
CA ARG A 357 47.10 51.94 97.58
C ARG A 357 46.51 52.66 96.36
N GLU A 358 47.22 53.63 95.79
CA GLU A 358 46.75 54.37 94.62
C GLU A 358 46.80 53.52 93.34
N ASP A 359 47.79 52.64 93.21
CA ASP A 359 47.94 51.76 92.05
C ASP A 359 46.91 50.60 92.07
N GLU A 360 46.53 50.11 93.25
CA GLU A 360 45.45 49.12 93.41
C GLU A 360 44.08 49.66 92.95
N GLN A 361 43.77 50.92 93.27
CA GLN A 361 42.51 51.55 92.87
C GLN A 361 42.40 51.73 91.35
N ARG A 362 43.51 52.06 90.68
CA ARG A 362 43.54 52.20 89.21
C ARG A 362 43.37 50.87 88.50
N ALA A 363 43.95 49.79 89.04
CA ALA A 363 43.81 48.45 88.47
C ALA A 363 42.35 47.95 88.51
N LEU A 364 41.62 48.21 89.59
CA LEU A 364 40.21 47.83 89.74
C LEU A 364 39.30 48.57 88.74
N ALA A 365 39.54 49.87 88.53
CA ALA A 365 38.77 50.68 87.58
C ALA A 365 38.91 50.17 86.13
N VAL A 366 40.13 49.78 85.73
CA VAL A 366 40.38 49.23 84.38
C VAL A 366 39.73 47.87 84.21
N GLN A 367 39.81 46.99 85.21
CA GLN A 367 39.15 45.68 85.15
C GLN A 367 37.62 45.79 85.03
N ALA A 368 37.00 46.75 85.73
CA ALA A 368 35.57 47.01 85.62
C ALA A 368 35.16 47.49 84.22
N ALA A 369 35.95 48.39 83.61
CA ALA A 369 35.68 48.91 82.26
C ALA A 369 35.80 47.84 81.17
N VAL A 370 36.75 46.90 81.31
CA VAL A 370 36.91 45.79 80.36
C VAL A 370 35.72 44.83 80.43
N ARG A 371 35.28 44.46 81.64
CA ARG A 371 34.12 43.56 81.84
C ARG A 371 32.83 44.16 81.27
N ALA A 372 32.61 45.47 81.41
CA ALA A 372 31.45 46.15 80.85
C ALA A 372 31.42 46.10 79.31
N ARG A 373 32.56 46.30 78.65
CA ARG A 373 32.68 46.20 77.19
C ARG A 373 32.44 44.78 76.68
N GLU A 374 32.91 43.77 77.42
CA GLU A 374 32.66 42.36 77.09
C GLU A 374 31.17 42.02 77.14
N THR A 375 30.43 42.51 78.13
CA THR A 375 28.97 42.28 78.23
C THR A 375 28.19 42.93 77.10
N GLU A 376 28.52 44.16 76.70
CA GLU A 376 27.85 44.85 75.59
C GLU A 376 28.08 44.14 74.24
N LEU A 377 29.29 43.61 74.02
CA LEU A 377 29.60 42.84 72.83
C LEU A 377 28.86 41.50 72.78
N LEU A 378 28.60 40.87 73.93
CA LEU A 378 27.80 39.65 73.98
C LEU A 378 26.33 39.95 73.68
N GLU A 379 25.76 41.00 74.27
CA GLU A 379 24.38 41.39 73.99
C GLU A 379 24.14 41.74 72.52
N THR A 380 25.05 42.50 71.90
CA THR A 380 24.92 42.85 70.47
C THR A 380 25.03 41.63 69.57
N LYS A 381 25.90 40.67 69.89
CA LYS A 381 25.99 39.38 69.19
C LYS A 381 24.69 38.58 69.33
N GLU A 382 24.10 38.55 70.52
CA GLU A 382 22.81 37.87 70.72
C GLU A 382 21.67 38.53 69.97
N ARG A 383 21.58 39.87 70.00
CA ARG A 383 20.55 40.62 69.24
C ARG A 383 20.65 40.33 67.75
N LYS A 384 21.86 40.39 67.17
CA LYS A 384 22.11 40.04 65.76
C LYS A 384 21.73 38.59 65.43
N LYS A 385 22.03 37.63 66.32
CA LYS A 385 21.63 36.23 66.14
C LYS A 385 20.09 36.07 66.11
N ARG A 386 19.39 36.74 67.02
CA ARG A 386 17.91 36.70 67.10
C ARG A 386 17.26 37.36 65.87
N GLU A 387 17.80 38.48 65.41
CA GLU A 387 17.33 39.16 64.20
C GLU A 387 17.56 38.32 62.93
N ALA A 388 18.75 37.74 62.77
CA ALA A 388 19.05 36.84 61.66
C ALA A 388 18.10 35.62 61.64
N ALA A 389 17.83 35.03 62.80
CA ALA A 389 16.87 33.93 62.92
C ALA A 389 15.44 34.36 62.52
N ARG A 390 14.98 35.56 62.93
CA ARG A 390 13.67 36.10 62.53
C ARG A 390 13.56 36.30 61.03
N VAL A 391 14.58 36.89 60.39
CA VAL A 391 14.62 37.09 58.94
C VAL A 391 14.60 35.74 58.21
N GLN A 392 15.36 34.75 58.69
CA GLN A 392 15.36 33.42 58.09
C GLN A 392 13.99 32.74 58.18
N VAL A 393 13.30 32.86 59.32
CA VAL A 393 11.93 32.32 59.49
C VAL A 393 10.95 33.01 58.53
N GLN A 394 10.99 34.33 58.43
CA GLN A 394 10.13 35.08 57.50
C GLN A 394 10.38 34.73 56.03
N ALA A 395 11.65 34.58 55.63
CA ALA A 395 12.00 34.15 54.27
C ALA A 395 11.44 32.75 53.97
N LEU A 396 11.51 31.83 54.95
CA LEU A 396 10.95 30.48 54.80
C LEU A 396 9.43 30.48 54.74
N THR A 397 8.73 31.35 55.47
CA THR A 397 7.26 31.44 55.39
C THR A 397 6.81 31.95 54.02
N VAL A 398 7.44 33.03 53.52
CA VAL A 398 7.17 33.56 52.17
C VAL A 398 7.46 32.50 51.10
N GLN A 399 8.55 31.75 51.22
CA GLN A 399 8.86 30.68 50.29
C GLN A 399 7.81 29.55 50.33
N LYS A 400 7.32 29.17 51.51
CA LYS A 400 6.27 28.16 51.66
C LYS A 400 4.95 28.63 51.05
N GLU A 401 4.58 29.89 51.25
CA GLU A 401 3.37 30.49 50.68
C GLU A 401 3.45 30.59 49.15
N ALA A 402 4.59 31.04 48.60
CA ALA A 402 4.81 31.08 47.16
C ALA A 402 4.76 29.68 46.51
N LYS A 403 5.29 28.65 47.18
CA LYS A 403 5.16 27.27 46.72
C LYS A 403 3.70 26.78 46.75
N LYS A 404 2.95 27.12 47.80
CA LYS A 404 1.52 26.78 47.91
C LYS A 404 0.70 27.48 46.83
N SER A 405 0.90 28.77 46.60
CA SER A 405 0.16 29.53 45.58
C SER A 405 0.45 29.01 44.18
N ARG A 406 1.72 28.73 43.86
CA ARG A 406 2.12 28.12 42.58
C ARG A 406 1.51 26.72 42.38
N ARG A 407 1.45 25.91 43.43
CA ARG A 407 0.79 24.59 43.35
C ARG A 407 -0.70 24.74 43.04
N LEU A 408 -1.39 25.65 43.74
CA LEU A 408 -2.81 25.91 43.53
C LEU A 408 -3.11 26.50 42.14
N SER A 409 -2.23 27.34 41.59
CA SER A 409 -2.41 27.85 40.23
C SER A 409 -2.28 26.74 39.20
N LEU A 410 -1.26 25.89 39.32
CA LEU A 410 -1.07 24.74 38.44
C LEU A 410 -2.23 23.75 38.52
N GLU A 411 -2.73 23.46 39.72
CA GLU A 411 -3.89 22.58 39.91
C GLU A 411 -5.15 23.14 39.24
N ARG A 412 -5.35 24.46 39.27
CA ARG A 412 -6.45 25.12 38.56
C ARG A 412 -6.26 25.07 37.04
N GLU A 413 -5.05 25.30 36.54
CA GLU A 413 -4.73 25.21 35.12
C GLU A 413 -4.93 23.78 34.58
N GLU A 414 -4.48 22.77 35.33
CA GLU A 414 -4.69 21.36 35.03
C GLU A 414 -6.16 20.98 35.06
N ALA A 415 -6.93 21.46 36.04
CA ALA A 415 -8.38 21.23 36.09
C ALA A 415 -9.11 21.87 34.90
N VAL A 416 -8.74 23.10 34.51
CA VAL A 416 -9.28 23.76 33.32
C VAL A 416 -8.93 22.98 32.05
N TYR A 417 -7.69 22.52 31.93
CA TYR A 417 -7.24 21.70 30.80
C TYR A 417 -7.99 20.36 30.74
N ALA A 418 -8.13 19.66 31.86
CA ALA A 418 -8.88 18.42 31.94
C ALA A 418 -10.37 18.60 31.58
N ASN A 419 -10.98 19.71 32.00
CA ASN A 419 -12.36 20.03 31.64
C ASN A 419 -12.51 20.34 30.14
N LYS A 420 -11.59 21.10 29.54
CA LYS A 420 -11.57 21.35 28.09
C LYS A 420 -11.43 20.05 27.32
N PHE A 421 -10.49 19.20 27.71
CA PHE A 421 -10.27 17.91 27.06
C PHE A 421 -11.50 16.98 27.18
N LYS A 422 -12.15 16.94 28.35
CA LYS A 422 -13.41 16.20 28.53
C LYS A 422 -14.52 16.73 27.62
N ALA A 423 -14.64 18.05 27.49
CA ALA A 423 -15.63 18.67 26.60
C ALA A 423 -15.34 18.34 25.13
N GLU A 424 -14.08 18.49 24.67
CA GLU A 424 -13.66 18.13 23.30
C GLU A 424 -13.90 16.64 23.00
N PHE A 425 -13.68 15.76 23.98
CA PHE A 425 -13.97 14.34 23.85
C PHE A 425 -15.47 14.07 23.74
N GLN A 426 -16.31 14.75 24.52
CA GLN A 426 -17.77 14.65 24.43
C GLN A 426 -18.27 15.14 23.07
N THR A 427 -17.81 16.30 22.58
CA THR A 427 -18.18 16.80 21.26
C THR A 427 -17.77 15.84 20.15
N TRP A 428 -16.57 15.26 20.24
CA TRP A 428 -16.11 14.26 19.29
C TRP A 428 -16.97 12.98 19.32
N GLN A 429 -17.39 12.53 20.52
CA GLN A 429 -18.31 11.39 20.66
C GLN A 429 -19.67 11.67 20.02
N GLU A 430 -20.21 12.87 20.22
CA GLU A 430 -21.46 13.33 19.60
C GLU A 430 -21.35 13.36 18.07
N GLU A 431 -20.25 13.90 17.54
CA GLU A 431 -19.96 13.92 16.10
C GLU A 431 -19.87 12.50 15.51
N GLN A 432 -19.22 11.56 16.20
CA GLN A 432 -19.14 10.16 15.78
C GLN A 432 -20.51 9.49 15.80
N ALA A 433 -21.32 9.74 16.83
CA ALA A 433 -22.69 9.22 16.91
C ALA A 433 -23.56 9.79 15.76
N ALA A 434 -23.45 11.09 15.49
CA ALA A 434 -24.16 11.76 14.40
C ALA A 434 -23.72 11.22 13.02
N ALA A 435 -22.42 10.99 12.81
CA ALA A 435 -21.90 10.39 11.58
C ALA A 435 -22.44 8.97 11.36
N LYS A 436 -22.43 8.13 12.41
CA LYS A 436 -23.03 6.78 12.36
C LYS A 436 -24.53 6.84 12.08
N ALA A 437 -25.26 7.76 12.71
CA ALA A 437 -26.68 7.95 12.47
C ALA A 437 -26.96 8.33 11.01
N LYS A 438 -26.18 9.25 10.42
CA LYS A 438 -26.28 9.63 8.99
C LYS A 438 -26.04 8.44 8.07
N VAL A 439 -25.04 7.60 8.34
CA VAL A 439 -24.77 6.39 7.55
C VAL A 439 -25.93 5.39 7.68
N HIS A 440 -26.45 5.17 8.89
CA HIS A 440 -27.60 4.30 9.08
C HIS A 440 -28.86 4.82 8.38
N GLN A 441 -29.10 6.13 8.40
CA GLN A 441 -30.21 6.75 7.70
C GLN A 441 -30.09 6.56 6.19
N ARG A 442 -28.90 6.86 5.61
CA ARG A 442 -28.62 6.63 4.19
C ARG A 442 -28.81 5.16 3.80
N ASN A 443 -28.35 4.23 4.63
CA ASN A 443 -28.56 2.79 4.39
C ASN A 443 -30.05 2.41 4.45
N ARG A 444 -30.83 2.98 5.37
CA ARG A 444 -32.29 2.78 5.42
C ARG A 444 -32.97 3.34 4.16
N GLU A 445 -32.56 4.50 3.70
CA GLU A 445 -33.07 5.11 2.45
C GLU A 445 -32.73 4.23 1.24
N TYR A 446 -31.50 3.73 1.13
CA TYR A 446 -31.14 2.78 0.07
C TYR A 446 -31.94 1.48 0.16
N GLN A 447 -32.14 0.93 1.35
CA GLN A 447 -32.98 -0.27 1.51
C GLN A 447 -34.43 -0.01 1.09
N LYS A 448 -34.99 1.17 1.39
CA LYS A 448 -36.32 1.56 0.91
C LYS A 448 -36.36 1.65 -0.60
N LEU A 449 -35.36 2.26 -1.22
CA LEU A 449 -35.25 2.37 -2.69
C LEU A 449 -35.15 0.98 -3.33
N VAL A 450 -34.31 0.09 -2.81
CA VAL A 450 -34.19 -1.29 -3.31
C VAL A 450 -35.51 -2.06 -3.16
N ARG A 451 -36.23 -1.87 -2.05
CA ARG A 451 -37.57 -2.47 -1.87
C ARG A 451 -38.59 -1.92 -2.87
N GLN A 452 -38.52 -0.62 -3.18
CA GLN A 452 -39.36 -0.02 -4.21
C GLN A 452 -39.05 -0.61 -5.59
N GLN A 453 -37.77 -0.68 -5.97
CA GLN A 453 -37.34 -1.31 -7.23
C GLN A 453 -37.76 -2.77 -7.31
N MET A 454 -37.58 -3.55 -6.25
CA MET A 454 -38.06 -4.94 -6.19
C MET A 454 -39.59 -5.04 -6.34
N GLY A 455 -40.33 -4.09 -5.76
CA GLY A 455 -41.78 -4.01 -5.90
C GLY A 455 -42.19 -3.68 -7.34
N GLU A 456 -41.55 -2.69 -7.96
CA GLU A 456 -41.74 -2.32 -9.36
C GLU A 456 -41.40 -3.50 -10.29
N ASP A 457 -40.29 -4.19 -10.06
CA ASP A 457 -39.89 -5.38 -10.79
C ASP A 457 -40.89 -6.53 -10.64
N ALA A 458 -41.43 -6.73 -9.43
CA ALA A 458 -42.45 -7.74 -9.19
C ALA A 458 -43.76 -7.43 -9.91
N VAL A 459 -44.19 -6.16 -9.93
CA VAL A 459 -45.36 -5.73 -10.73
C VAL A 459 -45.08 -5.93 -12.23
N ARG A 460 -43.91 -5.50 -12.72
CA ARG A 460 -43.51 -5.71 -14.12
C ARG A 460 -43.51 -7.18 -14.51
N ARG A 461 -42.95 -8.07 -13.68
CA ARG A 461 -42.98 -9.52 -13.93
C ARG A 461 -44.39 -10.08 -13.85
N ALA A 462 -45.22 -9.65 -12.90
CA ALA A 462 -46.61 -10.09 -12.82
C ALA A 462 -47.41 -9.70 -14.08
N ASP A 463 -47.19 -8.49 -14.61
CA ASP A 463 -47.81 -8.04 -15.86
C ASP A 463 -47.28 -8.79 -17.09
N GLU A 464 -45.97 -9.06 -17.13
CA GLU A 464 -45.32 -9.86 -18.18
C GLU A 464 -45.74 -11.33 -18.15
N ASP A 465 -45.82 -11.96 -16.98
CA ASP A 465 -46.25 -13.35 -16.81
C ASP A 465 -47.76 -13.53 -17.05
N LYS A 466 -48.59 -12.50 -16.76
CA LYS A 466 -50.04 -12.56 -16.95
C LYS A 466 -50.45 -12.69 -18.42
N TYR A 467 -49.68 -12.10 -19.34
CA TYR A 467 -50.02 -12.11 -20.78
C TYR A 467 -48.91 -12.68 -21.69
N GLY A 468 -47.67 -12.84 -21.20
CA GLY A 468 -46.53 -13.37 -21.94
C GLY A 468 -46.08 -12.52 -23.14
N MET A 469 -46.71 -11.37 -23.37
CA MET A 469 -46.45 -10.45 -24.47
C MET A 469 -46.81 -9.01 -24.07
N THR A 470 -46.01 -8.05 -24.49
CA THR A 470 -46.27 -6.62 -24.29
C THR A 470 -47.36 -6.11 -25.25
N LEU A 471 -47.98 -4.95 -24.96
CA LEU A 471 -49.04 -4.41 -25.82
C LEU A 471 -48.57 -4.20 -27.27
N VAL A 472 -47.31 -3.80 -27.45
CA VAL A 472 -46.69 -3.61 -28.76
C VAL A 472 -46.52 -4.94 -29.50
N GLU A 473 -46.11 -6.01 -28.79
CA GLU A 473 -46.01 -7.35 -29.37
C GLU A 473 -47.40 -7.92 -29.70
N ALA A 474 -48.41 -7.65 -28.87
CA ALA A 474 -49.80 -8.01 -29.15
C ALA A 474 -50.36 -7.25 -30.36
N GLU A 475 -50.03 -5.96 -30.52
CA GLU A 475 -50.37 -5.14 -31.69
C GLU A 475 -49.71 -5.68 -32.96
N LEU A 476 -48.41 -6.01 -32.89
CA LEU A 476 -47.67 -6.59 -34.02
C LEU A 476 -48.20 -7.98 -34.42
N ASN A 477 -48.58 -8.79 -33.43
CA ASN A 477 -49.14 -10.13 -33.63
C ASN A 477 -50.66 -10.15 -33.82
N ALA A 478 -51.33 -8.99 -33.92
CA ALA A 478 -52.79 -8.89 -33.94
C ALA A 478 -53.46 -9.78 -35.00
N LYS A 479 -52.87 -9.90 -36.20
CA LYS A 479 -53.38 -10.78 -37.27
C LYS A 479 -53.27 -12.27 -36.92
N LEU A 480 -52.24 -12.66 -36.18
CA LEU A 480 -52.03 -14.04 -35.73
C LEU A 480 -52.99 -14.37 -34.57
N LEU A 481 -53.16 -13.42 -33.64
CA LEU A 481 -54.08 -13.54 -32.50
C LEU A 481 -55.54 -13.59 -32.94
N GLN A 482 -55.94 -12.82 -33.96
CA GLN A 482 -57.28 -12.92 -34.58
C GLN A 482 -57.55 -14.30 -35.18
N LYS A 483 -56.54 -14.91 -35.84
CA LYS A 483 -56.65 -16.29 -36.35
C LYS A 483 -56.78 -17.33 -35.23
N ALA A 484 -56.22 -17.04 -34.06
CA ALA A 484 -56.34 -17.87 -32.85
C ALA A 484 -57.63 -17.60 -32.05
N GLY A 485 -58.50 -16.69 -32.50
CA GLY A 485 -59.81 -16.40 -31.88
C GLY A 485 -59.82 -15.25 -30.87
N ILE A 486 -58.72 -14.49 -30.73
CA ILE A 486 -58.65 -13.31 -29.85
C ILE A 486 -58.88 -12.06 -30.71
N ALA A 487 -60.06 -11.47 -30.60
CA ALA A 487 -60.50 -10.37 -31.47
C ALA A 487 -59.74 -9.06 -31.25
N SER A 488 -59.29 -8.79 -30.02
CA SER A 488 -58.50 -7.62 -29.63
C SER A 488 -57.59 -7.95 -28.44
N PRO A 489 -56.45 -7.26 -28.27
CA PRO A 489 -55.64 -7.38 -27.05
C PRO A 489 -56.48 -7.03 -25.80
N PRO A 490 -56.29 -7.73 -24.66
CA PRO A 490 -56.91 -7.36 -23.39
C PRO A 490 -56.64 -5.89 -23.01
N LYS A 491 -57.67 -5.18 -22.52
CA LYS A 491 -57.62 -3.72 -22.25
C LYS A 491 -56.66 -3.34 -21.12
N ASP A 492 -56.28 -4.32 -20.32
CA ASP A 492 -55.45 -4.26 -19.14
C ASP A 492 -53.97 -4.56 -19.44
N ILE A 493 -53.59 -4.83 -20.69
CA ILE A 493 -52.18 -4.85 -21.12
C ILE A 493 -51.69 -3.38 -21.22
N HIS A 494 -50.43 -3.12 -20.85
CA HIS A 494 -49.85 -1.78 -20.89
C HIS A 494 -48.78 -1.63 -21.98
N ARG A 495 -48.74 -0.44 -22.59
CA ARG A 495 -47.72 -0.04 -23.56
C ARG A 495 -46.45 0.31 -22.79
N ARG A 496 -45.35 -0.38 -23.08
CA ARG A 496 -44.02 -0.10 -22.50
C ARG A 496 -43.51 1.27 -22.93
#